data_AF-A0A3M7QAW9-F1
#
_entry.id   AF-A0A3M7QAW9-F1
#
_cell.length_a   1.000
_cell.length_b   1.000
_cell.length_c   1.000
_cell.angle_alpha   90.00
_cell.angle_beta   90.00
_cell.angle_gamma   90.00
#
_symmetry.space_group_name_H-M   'P 1'
#
loop_
_entity.id
_entity.type
_entity.pdbx_description
1 polymer ?
#
loop_
_entity_poly.entity_id
_entity_poly.type
_entity_poly.pdbx_seq_one_letter_code
_entity_poly.pdbx_strand_id
1 'polypeptide(L)'
;MSKKHASASTKLKSVWQLFGEEFQRENLSLHFENHSQSISRHPEKPWPVYMTSWSLTILVAHLWTSALIVLYFYTLDKNTRMKRIFQSTLGSITCSHRIEKCGTKSEKIEIRKKELKMVKTYCDQQDNCYLPSSSVESNSEAWKLWIEAHIPNPIIILLKISWLLYNLIVISTIVVTFTYFSFVFIMDLEAEPTWFAEIGNMHRHGFNSLVAIIDVILLAYPVRIMHFVYTSLYGWCYALVIFIYWIQDPKTNIVYEQIDYNKPYQILGIYILLTLLTLVMQILHFFAYQFKLYLKIKYFLKNE
;
A
#
# COMPACT_ATOMS: atom_id res chain seq x y z
N MET A 1 38.81 -24.05 59.26
CA MET A 1 38.48 -24.34 57.84
C MET A 1 37.33 -23.43 57.45
N SER A 2 37.45 -22.17 57.01
CA SER A 2 38.25 -21.50 55.97
C SER A 2 37.95 -21.96 54.53
N LYS A 3 37.40 -20.99 53.78
CA LYS A 3 37.20 -20.84 52.31
C LYS A 3 35.95 -21.50 51.71
N LYS A 4 35.22 -20.88 50.79
CA LYS A 4 35.02 -19.48 50.35
C LYS A 4 33.84 -19.57 49.37
N HIS A 5 32.88 -18.67 49.47
CA HIS A 5 31.87 -18.41 48.45
C HIS A 5 32.55 -18.14 47.09
N ALA A 6 32.19 -18.91 46.06
CA ALA A 6 32.39 -18.53 44.68
C ALA A 6 31.01 -18.32 44.05
N SER A 7 30.70 -17.04 43.85
CA SER A 7 29.54 -16.52 43.13
C SER A 7 29.49 -17.08 41.71
N ALA A 8 28.52 -17.94 41.42
CA ALA A 8 28.13 -18.30 40.06
C ALA A 8 27.26 -17.16 39.49
N SER A 9 27.87 -16.01 39.28
CA SER A 9 27.33 -14.89 38.50
C SER A 9 28.02 -14.91 37.14
N THR A 10 27.54 -15.77 36.25
CA THR A 10 28.01 -15.81 34.86
C THR A 10 26.87 -15.38 33.95
N LYS A 11 26.75 -14.06 33.84
CA LYS A 11 26.27 -13.27 32.69
C LYS A 11 25.37 -14.01 31.69
N LEU A 12 24.05 -13.92 31.90
CA LEU A 12 23.09 -13.82 30.80
C LEU A 12 23.35 -12.48 30.09
N LYS A 13 24.29 -12.46 29.14
CA LYS A 13 24.34 -11.36 28.17
C LYS A 13 23.01 -11.38 27.43
N SER A 14 22.35 -10.23 27.31
CA SER A 14 21.15 -10.14 26.50
C SER A 14 21.51 -10.53 25.06
N VAL A 15 20.57 -11.15 24.35
CA VAL A 15 20.73 -11.53 22.93
C VAL A 15 21.24 -10.36 22.09
N TRP A 16 20.85 -9.13 22.45
CA TRP A 16 21.33 -7.89 21.84
C TRP A 16 22.82 -7.59 22.06
N GLN A 17 23.39 -7.95 23.22
CA GLN A 17 24.83 -7.83 23.47
C GLN A 17 25.62 -8.88 22.71
N LEU A 18 25.11 -10.11 22.60
CA LEU A 18 25.73 -11.15 21.77
C LEU A 18 25.70 -10.76 20.30
N PHE A 19 24.58 -10.24 19.81
CA PHE A 19 24.43 -9.76 18.44
C PHE A 19 25.35 -8.57 18.13
N GLY A 20 25.49 -7.61 19.06
CA GLY A 20 26.41 -6.48 18.90
C GLY A 20 27.89 -6.89 18.88
N GLU A 21 28.27 -7.90 19.67
CA GLU A 21 29.65 -8.42 19.71
C GLU A 21 29.98 -9.28 18.47
N GLU A 22 29.02 -10.01 17.91
CA GLU A 22 29.17 -10.75 16.64
C GLU A 22 29.36 -9.78 15.47
N PHE A 23 28.52 -8.73 15.39
CA PHE A 23 28.57 -7.71 14.34
C PHE A 23 29.86 -6.88 14.35
N GLN A 24 30.43 -6.63 15.53
CA GLN A 24 31.75 -6.00 15.62
C GLN A 24 32.89 -6.95 15.25
N ARG A 25 32.77 -8.25 15.55
CA ARG A 25 33.80 -9.24 15.20
C ARG A 25 33.93 -9.42 13.69
N GLU A 26 32.80 -9.52 12.99
CA GLU A 26 32.77 -9.64 11.51
C GLU A 26 33.29 -8.36 10.82
N ASN A 27 32.99 -7.17 11.38
CA ASN A 27 33.52 -5.91 10.85
C ASN A 27 35.02 -5.70 11.15
N LEU A 28 35.54 -6.20 12.27
CA LEU A 28 36.98 -6.09 12.59
C LEU A 28 37.84 -7.14 11.89
N SER A 29 37.28 -8.28 11.46
CA SER A 29 38.01 -9.25 10.63
C SER A 29 38.20 -8.82 9.17
N LEU A 30 37.57 -7.73 8.74
CA LEU A 30 37.65 -7.21 7.37
C LEU A 30 38.81 -6.23 7.12
N HIS A 31 39.79 -6.14 8.03
CA HIS A 31 40.99 -5.33 7.80
C HIS A 31 42.31 -6.06 8.10
N PHE A 32 43.13 -6.11 7.04
CA PHE A 32 44.52 -6.55 6.92
C PHE A 32 44.79 -8.04 6.69
N GLU A 33 44.36 -8.53 5.53
CA GLU A 33 45.24 -9.38 4.72
C GLU A 33 45.64 -8.63 3.44
N ASN A 34 46.96 -8.46 3.29
CA ASN A 34 47.61 -7.74 2.21
C ASN A 34 47.42 -8.46 0.87
N HIS A 35 46.42 -8.05 0.09
CA HIS A 35 46.43 -8.25 -1.37
C HIS A 35 46.70 -6.92 -2.08
N SER A 36 47.97 -6.56 -2.10
CA SER A 36 48.52 -5.55 -3.01
C SER A 36 48.53 -6.11 -4.44
N GLN A 37 47.41 -5.98 -5.17
CA GLN A 37 47.37 -5.85 -6.64
C GLN A 37 45.93 -5.59 -7.12
N SER A 38 45.74 -4.50 -7.86
CA SER A 38 44.54 -4.09 -8.62
C SER A 38 43.32 -3.51 -7.87
N ILE A 39 43.52 -2.50 -7.00
CA ILE A 39 42.44 -1.54 -6.74
C ILE A 39 42.46 -0.50 -7.87
N SER A 40 41.90 -0.87 -9.02
CA SER A 40 41.60 0.08 -10.09
C SER A 40 40.35 0.87 -9.73
N ARG A 41 40.56 2.12 -9.31
CA ARG A 41 39.66 3.28 -9.45
C ARG A 41 38.16 2.97 -9.56
N HIS A 42 37.48 2.92 -8.41
CA HIS A 42 36.04 3.12 -8.34
C HIS A 42 35.77 4.62 -8.09
N PRO A 43 35.27 5.41 -9.07
CA PRO A 43 34.58 6.65 -8.77
C PRO A 43 33.14 6.30 -8.40
N GLU A 44 32.94 5.60 -7.28
CA GLU A 44 31.63 5.17 -6.82
C GLU A 44 30.86 6.37 -6.25
N LYS A 45 30.12 7.06 -7.11
CA LYS A 45 28.85 7.64 -6.65
C LYS A 45 27.87 6.46 -6.65
N PRO A 46 27.56 5.85 -5.48
CA PRO A 46 26.63 4.73 -5.46
C PRO A 46 25.33 5.20 -6.08
N TRP A 47 24.89 4.51 -7.14
CA TRP A 47 23.55 4.67 -7.67
C TRP A 47 22.60 4.64 -6.48
N PRO A 48 21.69 5.62 -6.34
CA PRO A 48 20.88 5.66 -5.15
C PRO A 48 19.98 4.42 -5.18
N VAL A 49 20.24 3.45 -4.30
CA VAL A 49 19.52 2.16 -4.25
C VAL A 49 18.01 2.37 -4.09
N TYR A 50 17.58 3.51 -3.55
CA TYR A 50 16.17 3.89 -3.52
C TYR A 50 15.55 4.08 -4.91
N MET A 51 16.33 4.45 -5.93
CA MET A 51 15.88 4.60 -7.31
C MET A 51 15.66 3.26 -8.03
N THR A 52 16.07 2.11 -7.48
CA THR A 52 15.69 0.79 -8.03
C THR A 52 14.50 0.15 -7.30
N SER A 53 14.21 0.60 -6.08
CA SER A 53 13.18 0.00 -5.22
C SER A 53 11.83 0.72 -5.33
N TRP A 54 11.43 1.14 -6.53
CA TRP A 54 10.22 1.94 -6.76
C TRP A 54 8.96 1.25 -6.24
N SER A 55 8.85 -0.07 -6.40
CA SER A 55 7.72 -0.83 -5.89
C SER A 55 7.64 -0.74 -4.36
N LEU A 56 8.76 -0.91 -3.65
CA LEU A 56 8.78 -0.76 -2.19
C LEU A 56 8.39 0.65 -1.76
N THR A 57 8.88 1.69 -2.44
CA THR A 57 8.50 3.09 -2.15
C THR A 57 7.01 3.33 -2.34
N ILE A 58 6.43 2.84 -3.45
CA ILE A 58 5.00 2.94 -3.75
C ILE A 58 4.17 2.15 -2.73
N LEU A 59 4.63 0.96 -2.31
CA LEU A 59 3.96 0.16 -1.28
C LEU A 59 3.92 0.93 0.04
N VAL A 60 5.04 1.47 0.49
CA VAL A 60 5.11 2.26 1.72
C VAL A 60 4.18 3.47 1.63
N ALA A 61 4.17 4.19 0.50
CA ALA A 61 3.24 5.30 0.27
C ALA A 61 1.77 4.84 0.31
N HIS A 62 1.45 3.67 -0.26
CA HIS A 62 0.11 3.08 -0.21
C HIS A 62 -0.31 2.80 1.24
N LEU A 63 0.55 2.15 2.03
CA LEU A 63 0.27 1.82 3.42
C LEU A 63 0.06 3.06 4.29
N TRP A 64 0.91 4.08 4.14
CA TRP A 64 0.74 5.36 4.84
C TRP A 64 -0.55 6.06 4.45
N THR A 65 -0.87 6.10 3.16
CA THR A 65 -2.12 6.71 2.67
C THR A 65 -3.34 5.98 3.23
N SER A 66 -3.34 4.65 3.22
CA SER A 66 -4.38 3.81 3.80
C SER A 66 -4.51 4.02 5.31
N ALA A 67 -3.40 4.12 6.04
CA ALA A 67 -3.40 4.40 7.48
C ALA A 67 -4.03 5.78 7.80
N LEU A 68 -3.72 6.81 7.02
CA LEU A 68 -4.30 8.15 7.18
C LEU A 68 -5.80 8.15 6.92
N ILE A 69 -6.26 7.44 5.87
CA ILE A 69 -7.69 7.29 5.55
C ILE A 69 -8.41 6.59 6.71
N VAL A 70 -7.87 5.49 7.22
CA VAL A 70 -8.46 4.75 8.34
C VAL A 70 -8.51 5.62 9.60
N LEU A 71 -7.42 6.31 9.93
CA LEU A 71 -7.36 7.20 11.10
C LEU A 71 -8.41 8.32 10.98
N TYR A 72 -8.57 8.90 9.80
CA TYR A 72 -9.59 9.91 9.55
C TYR A 72 -11.00 9.38 9.82
N PHE A 73 -11.39 8.27 9.19
CA PHE A 73 -12.73 7.69 9.40
C PHE A 73 -12.94 7.21 10.84
N TYR A 74 -11.90 6.69 11.49
CA TYR A 74 -11.94 6.34 12.90
C TYR A 74 -12.23 7.55 13.80
N THR A 75 -11.59 8.70 13.54
CA THR A 75 -11.86 9.94 14.30
C THR A 75 -13.28 10.47 14.06
N LEU A 76 -13.80 10.37 12.84
CA LEU A 76 -15.18 10.74 12.53
C LEU A 76 -16.19 9.85 13.26
N ASP A 77 -16.00 8.53 13.23
CA ASP A 77 -16.90 7.61 13.92
C ASP A 77 -16.84 7.82 15.44
N LYS A 78 -15.64 7.95 16.02
CA LYS A 78 -15.48 8.23 17.45
C LYS A 78 -16.18 9.52 17.84
N ASN A 79 -16.05 10.59 17.05
CA ASN A 79 -16.74 11.86 17.32
C ASN A 79 -18.27 11.72 17.20
N THR A 80 -18.77 10.93 16.25
CA THR A 80 -20.20 10.68 16.05
C THR A 80 -20.77 9.79 17.16
N ARG A 81 -20.05 8.76 17.57
CA ARG A 81 -20.39 7.86 18.68
C ARG A 81 -20.34 8.60 20.01
N MET A 82 -19.33 9.44 20.25
CA MET A 82 -19.27 10.32 21.42
C MET A 82 -20.40 11.34 21.44
N LYS A 83 -20.76 11.95 20.30
CA LYS A 83 -21.94 12.83 20.22
C LYS A 83 -23.23 12.08 20.55
N ARG A 84 -23.42 10.86 20.03
CA ARG A 84 -24.58 10.00 20.37
C ARG A 84 -24.61 9.62 21.84
N ILE A 85 -23.47 9.23 22.41
CA ILE A 85 -23.35 8.92 23.84
C ILE A 85 -23.69 10.17 24.64
N PHE A 86 -23.04 11.31 24.39
CA PHE A 86 -23.30 12.57 25.10
C PHE A 86 -24.77 13.00 24.99
N GLN A 87 -25.41 12.89 23.82
CA GLN A 87 -26.85 13.15 23.68
C GLN A 87 -27.73 12.16 24.46
N SER A 88 -27.32 10.89 24.58
CA SER A 88 -28.02 9.88 25.37
C SER A 88 -27.77 10.00 26.88
N THR A 89 -26.59 10.48 27.30
CA THR A 89 -26.21 10.60 28.72
C THR A 89 -26.59 11.96 29.32
N LEU A 90 -26.58 13.03 28.52
CA LEU A 90 -27.08 14.36 28.89
C LEU A 90 -28.49 14.60 28.33
N GLY A 91 -29.35 13.58 28.40
CA GLY A 91 -30.68 13.62 27.84
C GLY A 91 -31.37 14.97 28.02
N SER A 92 -31.85 15.54 26.91
CA SER A 92 -32.92 16.54 26.89
C SER A 92 -32.88 17.60 28.01
N ILE A 93 -31.75 18.30 28.21
CA ILE A 93 -31.78 19.52 29.02
C ILE A 93 -32.02 20.69 28.06
N THR A 94 -33.24 21.22 28.13
CA THR A 94 -33.89 22.31 27.36
C THR A 94 -34.51 21.86 26.03
N CYS A 95 -35.83 21.95 25.81
CA CYS A 95 -36.70 23.11 26.04
C CYS A 95 -38.14 22.72 26.43
N SER A 96 -38.48 22.97 27.70
CA SER A 96 -39.81 23.45 28.08
C SER A 96 -39.62 24.70 28.94
N HIS A 97 -39.34 25.85 28.30
CA HIS A 97 -39.83 27.14 28.80
C HIS A 97 -39.63 28.28 27.77
N ARG A 98 -40.78 28.81 27.33
CA ARG A 98 -41.11 30.22 27.03
C ARG A 98 -39.94 31.23 27.00
N ILE A 99 -39.66 31.79 25.82
CA ILE A 99 -39.38 33.24 25.64
C ILE A 99 -40.03 33.72 24.34
N GLU A 100 -40.91 34.71 24.51
CA GLU A 100 -41.46 35.59 23.48
C GLU A 100 -40.39 36.48 22.82
N LYS A 101 -40.63 36.76 21.54
CA LYS A 101 -40.31 37.98 20.76
C LYS A 101 -38.92 38.19 20.11
N CYS A 102 -39.08 38.59 18.84
CA CYS A 102 -38.25 39.36 17.91
C CYS A 102 -37.04 38.72 17.19
N GLY A 103 -37.13 38.68 15.86
CA GLY A 103 -36.05 38.37 14.92
C GLY A 103 -36.38 37.23 13.97
N THR A 104 -36.63 37.55 12.69
CA THR A 104 -37.17 36.73 11.59
C THR A 104 -36.61 35.30 11.50
N LYS A 105 -37.34 34.37 12.12
CA LYS A 105 -37.06 32.93 12.26
C LYS A 105 -37.66 32.06 11.15
N SER A 106 -38.51 32.63 10.29
CA SER A 106 -39.37 31.84 9.38
C SER A 106 -38.58 31.10 8.30
N GLU A 107 -37.54 31.71 7.73
CA GLU A 107 -36.83 31.15 6.58
C GLU A 107 -35.82 30.06 6.98
N LYS A 108 -35.07 30.26 8.08
CA LYS A 108 -34.13 29.25 8.60
C LYS A 108 -34.82 28.03 9.20
N ILE A 109 -36.04 28.18 9.73
CA ILE A 109 -36.82 27.05 10.26
C ILE A 109 -37.43 26.24 9.12
N GLU A 110 -37.82 26.87 8.00
CA GLU A 110 -38.38 26.14 6.87
C GLU A 110 -37.32 25.33 6.13
N ILE A 111 -36.10 25.87 5.96
CA ILE A 111 -34.96 25.12 5.38
C ILE A 111 -34.60 23.93 6.27
N ARG A 112 -34.45 24.12 7.59
CA ARG A 112 -34.18 23.00 8.52
C ARG A 112 -35.33 21.99 8.59
N LYS A 113 -36.59 22.43 8.49
CA LYS A 113 -37.74 21.51 8.45
C LYS A 113 -37.78 20.71 7.15
N LYS A 114 -37.38 21.30 6.01
CA LYS A 114 -37.25 20.58 4.72
C LYS A 114 -36.11 19.56 4.76
N GLU A 115 -34.95 19.92 5.31
CA GLU A 115 -33.81 19.02 5.51
C GLU A 115 -34.15 17.86 6.46
N LEU A 116 -34.77 18.13 7.62
CA LEU A 116 -35.18 17.07 8.55
C LEU A 116 -36.29 16.17 7.98
N LYS A 117 -37.21 16.70 7.16
CA LYS A 117 -38.23 15.86 6.50
C LYS A 117 -37.57 14.92 5.50
N MET A 118 -36.58 15.40 4.74
CA MET A 118 -35.84 14.61 3.74
C MET A 118 -35.02 13.49 4.40
N VAL A 119 -34.33 13.79 5.51
CA VAL A 119 -33.57 12.79 6.28
C VAL A 119 -34.48 11.75 6.92
N LYS A 120 -35.65 12.18 7.44
CA LYS A 120 -36.61 11.25 8.06
C LYS A 120 -37.25 10.32 7.03
N THR A 121 -37.56 10.81 5.83
CA THR A 121 -38.05 9.95 4.73
C THR A 121 -37.00 8.94 4.27
N TYR A 122 -35.71 9.30 4.31
CA TYR A 122 -34.62 8.40 3.94
C TYR A 122 -34.38 7.29 4.99
N CYS A 123 -34.47 7.61 6.27
CA CYS A 123 -34.38 6.61 7.35
C CYS A 123 -35.62 5.70 7.40
N ASP A 124 -36.82 6.24 7.24
CA ASP A 124 -38.07 5.45 7.23
C ASP A 124 -38.18 4.55 5.97
N GLN A 125 -37.48 4.86 4.88
CA GLN A 125 -37.37 3.99 3.69
C GLN A 125 -36.42 2.80 3.88
N GLN A 126 -35.52 2.86 4.86
CA GLN A 126 -34.54 1.80 5.10
C GLN A 126 -35.14 0.61 5.87
N ASP A 127 -36.26 0.82 6.56
CA ASP A 127 -36.99 -0.21 7.32
C ASP A 127 -38.04 -0.97 6.49
N ASN A 128 -38.25 -0.62 5.21
CA ASN A 128 -39.22 -1.27 4.30
C ASN A 128 -38.60 -1.55 2.91
N CYS A 129 -37.63 -2.45 2.82
CA CYS A 129 -37.02 -2.85 1.55
C CYS A 129 -37.73 -4.06 0.91
N TYR A 130 -38.86 -3.81 0.24
CA TYR A 130 -39.25 -4.51 -0.99
C TYR A 130 -39.61 -3.44 -2.02
N LEU A 131 -38.67 -3.06 -2.88
CA LEU A 131 -38.97 -2.21 -4.05
C LEU A 131 -38.24 -2.72 -5.31
N PRO A 132 -38.83 -2.50 -6.49
CA PRO A 132 -38.56 -3.25 -7.71
C PRO A 132 -37.31 -2.77 -8.47
N SER A 133 -36.89 -3.59 -9.42
CA SER A 133 -35.64 -3.61 -10.18
C SER A 133 -35.30 -2.39 -11.04
N SER A 134 -36.04 -1.27 -10.96
CA SER A 134 -35.79 -0.05 -11.73
C SER A 134 -34.96 1.02 -10.98
N SER A 135 -34.44 0.72 -9.79
CA SER A 135 -33.91 1.69 -8.81
C SER A 135 -32.38 1.83 -8.75
N VAL A 136 -31.63 1.12 -9.61
CA VAL A 136 -30.15 1.07 -9.51
C VAL A 136 -29.48 2.41 -9.83
N GLU A 137 -29.98 3.18 -10.79
CA GLU A 137 -29.44 4.51 -11.14
C GLU A 137 -29.76 5.57 -10.08
N SER A 138 -30.96 5.52 -9.48
CA SER A 138 -31.39 6.44 -8.41
C SER A 138 -30.49 6.34 -7.17
N ASN A 139 -30.04 5.12 -6.83
CA ASN A 139 -29.16 4.91 -5.69
C ASN A 139 -27.74 5.43 -5.96
N SER A 140 -27.22 5.29 -7.18
CA SER A 140 -25.86 5.77 -7.50
C SER A 140 -25.73 7.29 -7.39
N GLU A 141 -26.73 8.05 -7.82
CA GLU A 141 -26.70 9.51 -7.76
C GLU A 141 -26.88 10.02 -6.32
N ALA A 142 -27.76 9.40 -5.53
CA ALA A 142 -27.91 9.72 -4.12
C ALA A 142 -26.61 9.49 -3.31
N TRP A 143 -25.89 8.39 -3.59
CA TRP A 143 -24.60 8.11 -2.97
C TRP A 143 -23.52 9.14 -3.35
N LYS A 144 -23.45 9.56 -4.62
CA LYS A 144 -22.51 10.61 -5.05
C LYS A 144 -22.77 11.93 -4.34
N LEU A 145 -24.04 12.37 -4.33
CA LEU A 145 -24.45 13.60 -3.66
C LEU A 145 -24.16 13.57 -2.15
N TRP A 146 -24.36 12.41 -1.51
CA TRP A 146 -24.03 12.24 -0.09
C TRP A 146 -22.53 12.37 0.17
N ILE A 147 -21.69 11.72 -0.66
CA ILE A 147 -20.22 11.80 -0.57
C ILE A 147 -19.75 13.25 -0.72
N GLU A 148 -20.23 13.95 -1.75
CA GLU A 148 -19.85 15.34 -2.02
C GLU A 148 -20.30 16.29 -0.90
N ALA A 149 -21.43 16.01 -0.25
CA ALA A 149 -21.94 16.84 0.86
C ALA A 149 -21.23 16.59 2.21
N HIS A 150 -20.69 15.38 2.45
CA HIS A 150 -20.21 14.98 3.79
C HIS A 150 -18.72 14.65 3.86
N ILE A 151 -18.07 14.32 2.74
CA ILE A 151 -16.64 13.97 2.72
C ILE A 151 -15.84 15.18 2.21
N PRO A 152 -14.91 15.73 3.00
CA PRO A 152 -14.08 16.82 2.53
C PRO A 152 -13.28 16.42 1.30
N ASN A 153 -13.18 17.34 0.33
CA ASN A 153 -12.35 17.20 -0.87
C ASN A 153 -10.97 16.57 -0.66
N PRO A 154 -10.17 16.92 0.38
CA PRO A 154 -8.86 16.28 0.58
C PRO A 154 -8.96 14.76 0.82
N ILE A 155 -10.00 14.27 1.49
CA ILE A 155 -10.17 12.83 1.77
C ILE A 155 -10.55 12.07 0.51
N ILE A 156 -11.40 12.66 -0.34
CA ILE A 156 -11.73 12.10 -1.66
C ILE A 156 -10.46 11.96 -2.51
N ILE A 157 -9.57 12.96 -2.47
CA ILE A 157 -8.28 12.91 -3.16
C ILE A 157 -7.43 11.77 -2.60
N LEU A 158 -7.31 11.62 -1.28
CA LEU A 158 -6.55 10.53 -0.67
C LEU A 158 -7.10 9.14 -1.04
N LEU A 159 -8.41 8.97 -1.10
CA LEU A 159 -9.04 7.72 -1.55
C LEU A 159 -8.68 7.39 -3.01
N LYS A 160 -8.71 8.40 -3.89
CA LYS A 160 -8.30 8.23 -5.30
C LYS A 160 -6.82 7.89 -5.42
N ILE A 161 -5.96 8.56 -4.65
CA ILE A 161 -4.52 8.29 -4.60
C ILE A 161 -4.27 6.87 -4.08
N SER A 162 -4.93 6.46 -2.99
CA SER A 162 -4.79 5.11 -2.44
C SER A 162 -5.19 4.04 -3.45
N TRP A 163 -6.30 4.25 -4.16
CA TRP A 163 -6.73 3.35 -5.23
C TRP A 163 -5.73 3.30 -6.40
N LEU A 164 -5.18 4.44 -6.83
CA LEU A 164 -4.14 4.46 -7.85
C LEU A 164 -2.89 3.70 -7.41
N LEU A 165 -2.39 3.98 -6.20
CA LEU A 165 -1.22 3.31 -5.62
C LEU A 165 -1.44 1.80 -5.50
N TYR A 166 -2.65 1.37 -5.11
CA TYR A 166 -3.04 -0.03 -5.07
C TYR A 166 -2.92 -0.70 -6.45
N ASN A 167 -3.46 -0.08 -7.50
CA ASN A 167 -3.38 -0.64 -8.86
C ASN A 167 -1.95 -0.69 -9.39
N LEU A 168 -1.09 0.27 -9.00
CA LEU A 168 0.33 0.22 -9.33
C LEU A 168 1.03 -0.91 -8.61
N ILE A 169 0.79 -1.07 -7.30
CA ILE A 169 1.61 -1.93 -6.46
C ILE A 169 1.30 -3.41 -6.62
N VAL A 170 0.02 -3.80 -6.66
CA VAL A 170 -0.37 -5.22 -6.57
C VAL A 170 0.25 -6.06 -7.68
N ILE A 171 0.21 -5.56 -8.92
CA ILE A 171 0.79 -6.30 -10.05
C ILE A 171 2.30 -6.09 -10.14
N SER A 172 2.79 -4.87 -9.91
CA SER A 172 4.23 -4.59 -10.08
C SER A 172 5.09 -5.38 -9.11
N THR A 173 4.68 -5.57 -7.85
CA THR A 173 5.45 -6.33 -6.86
C THR A 173 5.55 -7.80 -7.25
N ILE A 174 4.42 -8.40 -7.65
CA ILE A 174 4.35 -9.80 -8.10
C ILE A 174 5.22 -10.00 -9.34
N VAL A 175 5.12 -9.11 -10.34
CA VAL A 175 5.94 -9.17 -11.56
C VAL A 175 7.44 -9.02 -11.23
N VAL A 176 7.81 -8.05 -10.39
CA VAL A 176 9.20 -7.84 -9.94
C VAL A 176 9.72 -9.07 -9.20
N THR A 177 8.91 -9.67 -8.35
CA THR A 177 9.29 -10.86 -7.56
C THR A 177 9.46 -12.07 -8.44
N PHE A 178 8.52 -12.31 -9.35
CA PHE A 178 8.62 -13.37 -10.34
C PHE A 178 9.88 -13.19 -11.19
N THR A 179 10.12 -11.98 -11.69
CA THR A 179 11.28 -11.70 -12.55
C THR A 179 12.59 -11.88 -11.79
N TYR A 180 12.65 -11.37 -10.55
CA TYR A 180 13.83 -11.52 -9.69
C TYR A 180 14.12 -13.00 -9.42
N PHE A 181 13.16 -13.76 -8.87
CA PHE A 181 13.40 -15.15 -8.48
C PHE A 181 13.56 -16.10 -9.67
N SER A 182 12.98 -15.79 -10.83
CA SER A 182 13.06 -16.68 -12.01
C SER A 182 14.27 -16.41 -12.90
N PHE A 183 14.81 -15.19 -12.89
CA PHE A 183 15.90 -14.81 -13.79
C PHE A 183 17.13 -14.31 -13.03
N VAL A 184 16.96 -13.30 -12.18
CA VAL A 184 18.10 -12.64 -11.52
C VAL A 184 18.72 -13.55 -10.47
N PHE A 185 17.91 -14.06 -9.54
CA PHE A 185 18.37 -14.94 -8.47
C PHE A 185 19.04 -16.20 -9.01
N ILE A 186 18.48 -16.81 -10.07
CA ILE A 186 19.05 -18.03 -10.66
C ILE A 186 20.40 -17.75 -11.31
N MET A 187 20.56 -16.59 -11.96
CA MET A 187 21.84 -16.19 -12.57
C MET A 187 22.89 -15.81 -11.52
N ASP A 188 22.46 -15.25 -10.38
CA ASP A 188 23.35 -14.82 -9.31
C ASP A 188 23.73 -15.97 -8.34
N LEU A 189 23.15 -17.18 -8.48
CA LEU A 189 23.51 -18.36 -7.66
C LEU A 189 24.99 -18.75 -7.75
N GLU A 190 25.69 -18.29 -8.79
CA GLU A 190 27.13 -18.55 -8.98
C GLU A 190 28.01 -17.64 -8.11
N ALA A 191 27.46 -16.54 -7.56
CA ALA A 191 28.14 -15.67 -6.62
C ALA A 191 27.72 -16.03 -5.19
N GLU A 192 28.68 -16.26 -4.27
CA GLU A 192 28.34 -16.50 -2.86
C GLU A 192 27.79 -15.21 -2.22
N PRO A 193 26.46 -15.10 -2.00
CA PRO A 193 25.90 -13.88 -1.47
C PRO A 193 26.12 -13.85 0.04
N THR A 194 26.42 -12.66 0.57
CA THR A 194 26.40 -12.49 2.03
C THR A 194 24.96 -12.61 2.53
N TRP A 195 24.77 -13.17 3.72
CA TRP A 195 23.45 -13.32 4.34
C TRP A 195 22.68 -11.98 4.46
N PHE A 196 23.39 -10.85 4.64
CA PHE A 196 22.80 -9.52 4.62
C PHE A 196 22.22 -9.13 3.26
N ALA A 197 22.90 -9.47 2.16
CA ALA A 197 22.43 -9.22 0.81
C ALA A 197 21.16 -10.04 0.50
N GLU A 198 21.14 -11.30 0.94
CA GLU A 198 19.97 -12.18 0.78
C GLU A 198 18.74 -11.65 1.51
N ILE A 199 18.88 -11.22 2.77
CA ILE A 199 17.77 -10.61 3.53
C ILE A 199 17.29 -9.33 2.84
N GLY A 200 18.22 -8.51 2.34
CA GLY A 200 17.87 -7.30 1.59
C GLY A 200 17.06 -7.62 0.33
N ASN A 201 17.44 -8.64 -0.44
CA ASN A 201 16.73 -9.09 -1.63
C ASN A 201 15.35 -9.71 -1.28
N MET A 202 15.29 -10.54 -0.25
CA MET A 202 14.03 -11.08 0.28
C MET A 202 13.09 -9.98 0.74
N HIS A 203 13.60 -8.91 1.35
CA HIS A 203 12.79 -7.76 1.75
C HIS A 203 12.26 -6.99 0.53
N ARG A 204 13.14 -6.65 -0.43
CA ARG A 204 12.80 -5.85 -1.62
C ARG A 204 11.80 -6.54 -2.54
N HIS A 205 11.90 -7.86 -2.67
CA HIS A 205 11.10 -8.65 -3.61
C HIS A 205 10.07 -9.51 -2.87
N GLY A 206 10.50 -10.43 -2.01
CA GLY A 206 9.64 -11.39 -1.32
C GLY A 206 8.59 -10.75 -0.41
N PHE A 207 9.02 -9.99 0.61
CA PHE A 207 8.09 -9.35 1.56
C PHE A 207 7.15 -8.35 0.88
N ASN A 208 7.66 -7.62 -0.12
CA ASN A 208 6.88 -6.67 -0.90
C ASN A 208 5.69 -7.33 -1.61
N SER A 209 5.90 -8.49 -2.24
CA SER A 209 4.81 -9.26 -2.84
C SER A 209 3.88 -9.89 -1.80
N LEU A 210 4.41 -10.34 -0.67
CA LEU A 210 3.58 -10.90 0.39
C LEU A 210 2.55 -9.89 0.90
N VAL A 211 2.96 -8.65 1.14
CA VAL A 211 2.05 -7.57 1.55
C VAL A 211 1.00 -7.30 0.46
N ALA A 212 1.40 -7.25 -0.82
CA ALA A 212 0.47 -7.06 -1.92
C ALA A 212 -0.58 -8.19 -2.02
N ILE A 213 -0.19 -9.45 -1.80
CA ILE A 213 -1.10 -10.60 -1.78
C ILE A 213 -2.09 -10.47 -0.62
N ILE A 214 -1.61 -10.06 0.57
CA ILE A 214 -2.48 -9.80 1.72
C ILE A 214 -3.50 -8.71 1.38
N ASP A 215 -3.09 -7.63 0.72
CA ASP A 215 -4.01 -6.57 0.28
C ASP A 215 -5.04 -7.09 -0.73
N VAL A 216 -4.67 -7.95 -1.66
CA VAL A 216 -5.62 -8.59 -2.60
C VAL A 216 -6.66 -9.44 -1.85
N ILE A 217 -6.26 -10.12 -0.77
CA ILE A 217 -7.17 -10.94 0.04
C ILE A 217 -8.11 -10.05 0.88
N LEU A 218 -7.55 -9.10 1.62
CA LEU A 218 -8.28 -8.30 2.60
C LEU A 218 -9.12 -7.20 1.95
N LEU A 219 -8.61 -6.55 0.91
CA LEU A 219 -9.24 -5.36 0.33
C LEU A 219 -10.15 -5.75 -0.83
N ALA A 220 -11.31 -5.10 -0.91
CA ALA A 220 -12.29 -5.31 -1.96
C ALA A 220 -12.26 -4.17 -2.99
N TYR A 221 -11.06 -3.73 -3.38
CA TYR A 221 -10.93 -2.71 -4.43
C TYR A 221 -11.48 -3.22 -5.75
N PRO A 222 -12.18 -2.39 -6.54
CA PRO A 222 -12.67 -2.78 -7.85
C PRO A 222 -11.50 -2.98 -8.81
N VAL A 223 -11.46 -4.13 -9.47
CA VAL A 223 -10.42 -4.49 -10.44
C VAL A 223 -11.03 -4.64 -11.83
N ARG A 224 -10.38 -4.05 -12.84
CA ARG A 224 -10.74 -4.19 -14.26
C ARG A 224 -9.50 -4.59 -15.06
N ILE A 225 -9.68 -5.30 -16.17
CA ILE A 225 -8.55 -5.71 -17.04
C ILE A 225 -7.75 -4.48 -17.48
N MET A 226 -8.41 -3.37 -17.82
CA MET A 226 -7.77 -2.12 -18.25
C MET A 226 -6.80 -1.49 -17.23
N HIS A 227 -6.84 -1.89 -15.95
CA HIS A 227 -5.89 -1.35 -14.97
C HIS A 227 -4.44 -1.78 -15.24
N PHE A 228 -4.19 -2.77 -16.11
CA PHE A 228 -2.84 -3.14 -16.54
C PHE A 228 -2.06 -1.94 -17.09
N VAL A 229 -2.75 -0.97 -17.73
CA VAL A 229 -2.15 0.23 -18.32
C VAL A 229 -1.38 1.03 -17.27
N TYR A 230 -1.87 1.12 -16.03
CA TYR A 230 -1.19 1.85 -14.97
C TYR A 230 0.15 1.20 -14.61
N THR A 231 0.14 -0.12 -14.39
CA THR A 231 1.35 -0.88 -14.08
C THR A 231 2.34 -0.90 -15.25
N SER A 232 1.84 -1.02 -16.49
CA SER A 232 2.69 -0.96 -17.68
C SER A 232 3.34 0.41 -17.84
N LEU A 233 2.59 1.51 -17.72
CA LEU A 233 3.16 2.86 -17.77
C LEU A 233 4.22 3.06 -16.69
N TYR A 234 3.98 2.56 -15.48
CA TYR A 234 4.99 2.53 -14.42
C TYR A 234 6.28 1.81 -14.85
N GLY A 235 6.17 0.61 -15.44
CA GLY A 235 7.31 -0.14 -15.94
C GLY A 235 8.08 0.58 -17.05
N TRP A 236 7.38 1.23 -17.98
CA TRP A 236 7.99 2.03 -19.05
C TRP A 236 8.66 3.31 -18.55
N CYS A 237 8.07 4.00 -17.56
CA CYS A 237 8.70 5.14 -16.91
C CYS A 237 10.00 4.72 -16.20
N TYR A 238 9.98 3.57 -15.51
CA TYR A 238 11.18 3.01 -14.87
C TYR A 238 12.27 2.68 -15.90
N ALA A 239 11.89 2.03 -17.01
CA ALA A 239 12.77 1.73 -18.13
C ALA A 239 13.45 2.99 -18.69
N LEU A 240 12.67 4.06 -18.87
CA LEU A 240 13.16 5.33 -19.38
C LEU A 240 14.18 5.97 -18.42
N VAL A 241 13.91 5.94 -17.11
CA VAL A 241 14.84 6.47 -16.10
C VAL A 241 16.17 5.71 -16.11
N ILE A 242 16.13 4.37 -16.18
CA ILE A 242 17.36 3.56 -16.28
C ILE A 242 18.11 3.89 -17.57
N PHE A 243 17.40 4.00 -18.68
CA PHE A 243 18.02 4.31 -19.97
C PHE A 243 18.71 5.68 -19.97
N ILE A 244 18.05 6.71 -19.43
CA ILE A 244 18.63 8.05 -19.25
C ILE A 244 19.88 7.97 -18.37
N TYR A 245 19.84 7.21 -17.28
CA TYR A 245 20.98 7.05 -16.38
C TYR A 245 22.16 6.35 -17.07
N TRP A 246 21.90 5.29 -17.81
CA TRP A 246 22.92 4.57 -18.58
C TRP A 246 23.60 5.46 -19.62
N ILE A 247 22.85 6.30 -20.36
CA ILE A 247 23.42 7.21 -21.38
C ILE A 247 24.44 8.19 -20.79
N GLN A 248 24.31 8.58 -19.51
CA GLN A 248 25.22 9.55 -18.89
C GLN A 248 26.64 9.01 -18.75
N ASP A 249 26.81 7.72 -18.47
CA ASP A 249 28.10 7.05 -18.47
C ASP A 249 27.90 5.54 -18.73
N PRO A 250 27.88 5.09 -19.99
CA PRO A 250 27.59 3.70 -20.35
C PRO A 250 28.56 2.67 -19.76
N LYS A 251 29.74 3.09 -19.27
CA LYS A 251 30.75 2.19 -18.70
C LYS A 251 30.57 1.96 -17.21
N THR A 252 30.04 2.95 -16.49
CA THR A 252 29.93 2.89 -15.02
C THR A 252 28.49 2.82 -14.54
N ASN A 253 27.54 3.38 -15.30
CA ASN A 253 26.12 3.42 -14.94
C ASN A 253 25.37 2.17 -15.42
N ILE A 254 25.80 1.00 -14.96
CA ILE A 254 25.15 -0.29 -15.24
C ILE A 254 24.27 -0.64 -14.04
N VAL A 255 22.94 -0.58 -14.21
CA VAL A 255 21.98 -0.89 -13.14
C VAL A 255 21.76 -2.40 -12.99
N TYR A 256 21.78 -3.11 -14.12
CA TYR A 256 21.56 -4.55 -14.19
C TYR A 256 22.63 -5.15 -15.08
N GLU A 257 23.57 -5.87 -14.48
CA GLU A 257 24.68 -6.51 -15.21
C GLU A 257 24.19 -7.60 -16.17
N GLN A 258 23.03 -8.19 -15.88
CA GLN A 258 22.38 -9.20 -16.70
C GLN A 258 21.81 -8.62 -18.02
N ILE A 259 21.75 -7.29 -18.17
CA ILE A 259 21.22 -6.62 -19.37
C ILE A 259 22.36 -5.97 -20.15
N ASP A 260 22.56 -6.40 -21.39
CA ASP A 260 23.48 -5.72 -22.33
C ASP A 260 22.81 -4.49 -22.94
N TYR A 261 23.10 -3.32 -22.36
CA TYR A 261 22.54 -2.04 -22.80
C TYR A 261 22.98 -1.62 -24.23
N ASN A 262 24.01 -2.25 -24.79
CA ASN A 262 24.46 -1.96 -26.16
C ASN A 262 23.60 -2.66 -27.22
N LYS A 263 22.69 -3.55 -26.82
CA LYS A 263 21.79 -4.31 -27.71
C LYS A 263 20.34 -3.85 -27.54
N PRO A 264 19.93 -2.72 -28.16
CA PRO A 264 18.60 -2.13 -27.93
C PRO A 264 17.44 -3.06 -28.25
N TYR A 265 17.60 -3.96 -29.24
CA TYR A 265 16.57 -4.95 -29.57
C TYR A 265 16.34 -5.98 -28.45
N GLN A 266 17.38 -6.36 -27.70
CA GLN A 266 17.25 -7.28 -26.57
C GLN A 266 16.51 -6.61 -25.41
N ILE A 267 16.89 -5.35 -25.11
CA ILE A 267 16.24 -4.53 -24.09
C ILE A 267 14.75 -4.36 -24.40
N LEU A 268 14.43 -3.98 -25.65
CA LEU A 268 13.05 -3.83 -26.11
C LEU A 268 12.27 -5.15 -25.97
N GLY A 269 12.89 -6.28 -26.37
CA GLY A 269 12.29 -7.60 -26.21
C GLY A 269 11.97 -7.94 -24.74
N ILE A 270 12.88 -7.65 -23.81
CA ILE A 270 12.66 -7.84 -22.36
C ILE A 270 11.47 -7.00 -21.88
N TYR A 271 11.39 -5.71 -22.23
CA TYR A 271 10.28 -4.86 -21.80
C TYR A 271 8.93 -5.25 -22.42
N ILE A 272 8.91 -5.73 -23.67
CA ILE A 272 7.70 -6.30 -24.27
C ILE A 272 7.27 -7.55 -23.50
N LEU A 273 8.21 -8.45 -23.18
CA LEU A 273 7.93 -9.66 -22.40
C LEU A 273 7.39 -9.32 -20.99
N LEU A 274 8.00 -8.37 -20.30
CA LEU A 274 7.53 -7.89 -18.99
C LEU A 274 6.14 -7.23 -19.07
N THR A 275 5.84 -6.53 -20.17
CA THR A 275 4.51 -5.96 -20.41
C THR A 275 3.46 -7.06 -20.61
N LEU A 276 3.78 -8.11 -21.38
CA LEU A 276 2.92 -9.27 -21.56
C LEU A 276 2.71 -10.03 -20.24
N LEU A 277 3.77 -10.22 -19.45
CA LEU A 277 3.68 -10.82 -18.12
C LEU A 277 2.77 -10.00 -17.20
N THR A 278 2.87 -8.67 -17.24
CA THR A 278 2.00 -7.74 -16.50
C THR A 278 0.53 -7.92 -16.91
N LEU A 279 0.26 -8.06 -18.21
CA LEU A 279 -1.10 -8.33 -18.71
C LEU A 279 -1.65 -9.66 -18.19
N VAL A 280 -0.84 -10.73 -18.24
CA VAL A 280 -1.22 -12.05 -17.72
C VAL A 280 -1.53 -11.96 -16.22
N MET A 281 -0.65 -11.34 -15.44
CA MET A 281 -0.88 -11.15 -14.00
C MET A 281 -2.13 -10.32 -13.70
N GLN A 282 -2.42 -9.28 -14.51
CA GLN A 282 -3.64 -8.50 -14.35
C GLN A 282 -4.90 -9.30 -14.68
N ILE A 283 -4.86 -10.18 -15.69
CA ILE A 283 -5.98 -11.09 -16.00
C ILE A 283 -6.22 -12.03 -14.81
N LEU A 284 -5.17 -12.61 -14.24
CA LEU A 284 -5.27 -13.47 -13.05
C LEU A 284 -5.86 -12.70 -11.86
N HIS A 285 -5.39 -11.48 -11.60
CA HIS A 285 -5.92 -10.63 -10.54
C HIS A 285 -7.39 -10.26 -10.75
N PHE A 286 -7.79 -9.98 -12.00
CA PHE A 286 -9.19 -9.75 -12.35
C PHE A 286 -10.06 -10.98 -12.04
N PHE A 287 -9.62 -12.18 -12.41
CA PHE A 287 -10.35 -13.41 -12.08
C PHE A 287 -10.41 -13.68 -10.57
N ALA A 288 -9.33 -13.40 -9.83
CA ALA A 288 -9.34 -13.47 -8.37
C ALA A 288 -10.38 -12.51 -7.76
N TYR A 289 -10.48 -11.28 -8.29
CA TYR A 289 -11.51 -10.33 -7.89
C TYR A 289 -12.93 -10.82 -8.21
N GLN A 290 -13.17 -11.34 -9.41
CA GLN A 290 -14.48 -11.90 -9.79
C GLN A 290 -14.86 -13.09 -8.90
N PHE A 291 -13.89 -13.94 -8.57
CA PHE A 291 -14.10 -15.05 -7.66
C PHE A 291 -14.51 -14.56 -6.26
N LYS A 292 -13.87 -13.52 -5.73
CA LYS A 292 -14.27 -12.89 -4.45
C LYS A 292 -15.71 -12.37 -4.50
N LEU A 293 -16.11 -11.71 -5.58
CA LEU A 293 -17.48 -11.23 -5.75
C LEU A 293 -18.49 -12.37 -5.80
N TYR A 294 -18.17 -13.44 -6.54
CA TYR A 294 -19.01 -14.63 -6.62
C TYR A 294 -19.21 -15.28 -5.23
N LEU A 295 -18.13 -15.42 -4.44
CA LEU A 295 -18.23 -15.93 -3.07
C LEU A 295 -19.10 -15.03 -2.20
N LYS A 296 -18.95 -13.71 -2.30
CA LYS A 296 -19.77 -12.74 -1.56
C LYS A 296 -21.25 -12.91 -1.88
N ILE A 297 -21.60 -12.97 -3.17
CA ILE A 297 -23.00 -13.13 -3.61
C ILE A 297 -23.56 -14.48 -3.16
N LYS A 298 -22.81 -15.56 -3.36
CA LYS A 298 -23.28 -16.93 -3.10
C LYS A 298 -23.54 -17.19 -1.62
N TYR A 299 -22.67 -16.71 -0.72
CA TYR A 299 -22.72 -17.08 0.70
C TYR A 299 -23.31 -16.03 1.62
N PHE A 300 -23.26 -14.74 1.25
CA PHE A 300 -23.75 -13.68 2.13
C PHE A 300 -25.12 -13.16 1.68
N LEU A 301 -25.33 -12.95 0.37
CA LEU A 301 -26.58 -12.36 -0.12
C LEU A 301 -27.70 -13.37 -0.37
N LYS A 302 -27.40 -14.67 -0.39
CA LYS A 302 -28.42 -15.73 -0.56
C LYS A 302 -29.02 -16.21 0.76
N ASN A 303 -28.43 -15.81 1.90
CA ASN A 303 -28.83 -16.22 3.23
C ASN A 303 -29.53 -15.10 4.03
N GLU A 304 -29.73 -13.93 3.43
CA GLU A 304 -30.59 -12.84 3.91
C GLU A 304 -31.91 -12.84 3.13
#